data_AF-A0AA42APT2-F1
#
_entry.id   AF-A0AA42APT2-F1
#
_cell.length_a   1.000
_cell.length_b   1.000
_cell.length_c   1.000
_cell.angle_alpha   90.00
_cell.angle_beta   90.00
_cell.angle_gamma   90.00
#
_symmetry.space_group_name_H-M   'P 1'
#
loop_
_entity.id
_entity.type
_entity.pdbx_description
1 polymer ?
#
loop_
_entity_poly.entity_id
_entity_poly.type
_entity_poly.pdbx_seq_one_letter_code
_entity_poly.pdbx_strand_id
1 'polypeptide(L)'
;MKHHLAHTKNNVAKCLQVPKEVKDFFVSFLQKYEESKEKCDELIGVDGEDELGTKEKMMRDAFAKTKTPNTLNTYYKKPNRDVTCMAICDFLYANAVPFHAVNNIYFKRMINAIGEFGPGLKPPSMHEVRVTNLKKKVEYVEGTLAEFKEEWKQTGCTLMSDGWTDKKQRSITNFLVNSPSGTVFLKSIDTSDICHNAENLFQLLDAIVADLGEENVVQVITDGALAYVKAGELLMEKRKNLYWAPCAAHCINLMLEDIGQLPMHHDVIEKARSVSRFIYKRVWVLELMRKYTDDRDLARAGSTRFATNYLNLRSFHVLKIPLRKMFASEAWTKSNYAKDQLGIKVQGIILSDDNFWPAIISCLKSVTPLVKVLRLVDGDDKPAMGYIYKAIDN
;
A
#
# COMPACT_ATOMS: atom_id res chain seq x y z
N MET A 1 16.79 14.06 13.53
CA MET A 1 16.19 15.37 13.85
C MET A 1 15.72 15.45 15.31
N LYS A 2 14.83 14.57 15.79
CA LYS A 2 14.37 14.57 17.21
C LYS A 2 15.52 14.55 18.24
N HIS A 3 16.50 13.65 18.08
CA HIS A 3 17.70 13.61 18.95
C HIS A 3 18.67 14.81 18.75
N HIS A 4 18.68 15.44 17.57
CA HIS A 4 19.47 16.65 17.28
C HIS A 4 18.93 17.87 18.04
N LEU A 5 17.61 17.95 18.18
CA LEU A 5 16.90 19.01 18.92
C LEU A 5 16.84 18.74 20.44
N ALA A 6 16.74 17.47 20.85
CA ALA A 6 16.71 17.06 22.26
C ALA A 6 18.10 16.96 22.92
N HIS A 7 19.18 16.92 22.13
CA HIS A 7 20.57 16.71 22.59
C HIS A 7 20.81 15.35 23.28
N THR A 8 20.06 14.30 22.92
CA THR A 8 20.00 13.03 23.68
C THR A 8 20.88 11.88 23.16
N LYS A 9 21.54 11.99 21.99
CA LYS A 9 22.43 10.94 21.46
C LYS A 9 23.78 11.48 20.99
N ASN A 10 24.83 10.69 21.21
CA ASN A 10 26.22 11.06 20.90
C ASN A 10 26.58 11.00 19.40
N ASN A 11 25.75 10.33 18.59
CA ASN A 11 26.04 10.05 17.17
C ASN A 11 25.38 11.08 16.22
N VAL A 12 24.81 12.15 16.78
CA VAL A 12 24.11 13.21 16.05
C VAL A 12 24.58 14.54 16.62
N ALA A 13 25.06 15.45 15.77
CA ALA A 13 25.47 16.78 16.20
C ALA A 13 24.32 17.50 16.94
N LYS A 14 24.62 18.38 17.90
CA LYS A 14 23.61 19.11 18.68
C LYS A 14 23.23 20.42 17.99
N CYS A 15 21.95 20.80 17.98
CA CYS A 15 21.54 22.13 17.53
C CYS A 15 21.89 23.19 18.58
N LEU A 16 22.69 24.20 18.22
CA LEU A 16 23.10 25.27 19.14
C LEU A 16 22.07 26.39 19.29
N GLN A 17 21.08 26.47 18.39
CA GLN A 17 20.06 27.54 18.36
C GLN A 17 18.67 27.07 18.81
N VAL A 18 18.56 25.90 19.44
CA VAL A 18 17.25 25.38 19.89
C VAL A 18 16.77 26.14 21.14
N PRO A 19 15.57 26.75 21.12
CA PRO A 19 14.96 27.35 22.31
C PRO A 19 14.73 26.30 23.39
N LYS A 20 14.80 26.72 24.66
CA LYS A 20 14.68 25.80 25.81
C LYS A 20 13.36 25.03 25.81
N GLU A 21 12.25 25.70 25.51
CA GLU A 21 10.92 25.07 25.45
C GLU A 21 10.85 23.94 24.40
N VAL A 22 11.46 24.16 23.23
CA VAL A 22 11.49 23.18 22.14
C VAL A 22 12.37 21.99 22.50
N LYS A 23 13.49 22.23 23.19
CA LYS A 23 14.36 21.16 23.69
C LYS A 23 13.64 20.30 24.73
N ASP A 24 12.98 20.93 25.70
CA ASP A 24 12.26 20.23 26.78
C ASP A 24 11.08 19.40 26.22
N PHE A 25 10.36 19.94 25.22
CA PHE A 25 9.35 19.18 24.47
C PHE A 25 9.93 17.90 23.86
N PHE A 26 11.03 17.99 23.10
CA PHE A 26 11.60 16.81 22.44
C PHE A 26 12.26 15.81 23.41
N VAL A 27 12.75 16.26 24.56
CA VAL A 27 13.22 15.35 25.64
C VAL A 27 12.05 14.54 26.18
N SER A 28 10.95 15.19 26.56
CA SER A 28 9.76 14.50 27.07
C SER A 28 9.11 13.56 26.04
N PHE A 29 9.10 13.96 24.76
CA PHE A 29 8.62 13.15 23.65
C PHE A 29 9.42 11.85 23.49
N LEU A 30 10.75 11.94 23.58
CA LEU A 30 11.62 10.77 23.42
C LEU A 30 11.52 9.80 24.60
N GLN A 31 11.34 10.32 25.82
CA GLN A 31 11.17 9.50 27.01
C GLN A 31 9.87 8.69 26.94
N LYS A 32 8.74 9.33 26.57
CA LYS A 32 7.46 8.63 26.32
C LYS A 32 7.55 7.59 25.19
N TYR A 33 8.36 7.88 24.17
CA TYR A 33 8.58 6.97 23.05
C TYR A 33 9.39 5.73 23.46
N GLU A 34 10.42 5.89 24.30
CA GLU A 34 11.23 4.77 24.83
C GLU A 34 10.42 3.91 25.80
N GLU A 35 9.62 4.50 26.69
CA GLU A 35 8.70 3.76 27.58
C GLU A 35 7.64 2.95 26.80
N SER A 36 7.15 3.50 25.68
CA SER A 36 6.22 2.80 24.78
C SER A 36 6.89 1.66 24.01
N LYS A 37 8.19 1.83 23.68
CA LYS A 37 8.99 0.82 22.98
C LYS A 37 9.37 -0.34 23.90
N GLU A 38 9.78 -0.08 25.14
CA GLU A 38 10.09 -1.14 26.12
C GLU A 38 8.85 -2.00 26.43
N LYS A 39 7.66 -1.38 26.51
CA LYS A 39 6.38 -2.11 26.62
C LYS A 39 6.07 -3.01 25.41
N CYS A 40 6.56 -2.67 24.23
CA CYS A 40 6.41 -3.49 23.03
C CYS A 40 7.47 -4.60 22.95
N ASP A 41 8.69 -4.35 23.43
CA ASP A 41 9.80 -5.31 23.38
C ASP A 41 9.66 -6.40 24.48
N GLU A 42 9.04 -6.11 25.63
CA GLU A 42 8.69 -7.13 26.65
C GLU A 42 7.65 -8.15 26.16
N LEU A 43 6.90 -7.85 25.10
CA LEU A 43 5.89 -8.76 24.52
C LEU A 43 6.46 -9.72 23.45
N ILE A 44 7.74 -9.61 23.09
CA ILE A 44 8.33 -10.28 21.91
C ILE A 44 9.44 -11.30 22.28
N GLY A 45 9.80 -11.46 23.55
CA GLY A 45 10.81 -12.46 23.95
C GLY A 45 10.27 -13.88 24.09
N VAL A 46 10.65 -14.81 23.19
CA VAL A 46 11.44 -16.06 23.44
C VAL A 46 11.49 -16.90 22.15
N ASP A 47 12.69 -17.05 21.59
CA ASP A 47 13.08 -18.05 20.58
C ASP A 47 13.39 -19.42 21.22
N GLY A 48 13.28 -20.50 20.42
CA GLY A 48 13.84 -21.82 20.75
C GLY A 48 13.39 -22.92 19.78
N GLU A 49 14.25 -23.26 18.82
CA GLU A 49 14.21 -24.47 17.98
C GLU A 49 14.45 -25.74 18.83
N ASP A 50 13.87 -26.90 18.45
CA ASP A 50 14.64 -28.13 18.18
C ASP A 50 13.80 -29.36 17.76
N GLU A 51 14.35 -30.03 16.73
CA GLU A 51 14.42 -31.46 16.39
C GLU A 51 13.20 -32.32 15.97
N LEU A 52 13.27 -32.76 14.70
CA LEU A 52 12.62 -33.94 14.13
C LEU A 52 13.10 -35.23 14.81
N GLY A 53 12.16 -36.15 15.10
CA GLY A 53 12.47 -37.58 15.16
C GLY A 53 11.62 -38.43 16.11
N THR A 54 10.99 -39.47 15.58
CA THR A 54 10.58 -40.68 16.31
C THR A 54 9.49 -40.57 17.37
N LYS A 55 8.21 -40.44 16.97
CA LYS A 55 7.08 -41.02 17.76
C LYS A 55 5.78 -41.30 17.01
N GLU A 56 5.83 -41.42 15.68
CA GLU A 56 4.77 -42.00 14.84
C GLU A 56 4.59 -43.53 15.03
N LYS A 57 5.28 -44.14 15.99
CA LYS A 57 5.27 -45.61 16.21
C LYS A 57 4.74 -46.06 17.58
N MET A 58 4.18 -45.16 18.42
CA MET A 58 3.59 -45.55 19.72
C MET A 58 2.12 -45.13 19.90
N MET A 59 1.43 -44.78 18.82
CA MET A 59 0.01 -45.17 18.73
C MET A 59 -0.02 -46.69 18.52
N ARG A 60 -0.34 -47.49 19.54
CA ARG A 60 -1.18 -48.72 19.41
C ARG A 60 -1.37 -49.53 20.70
N ASP A 61 -0.43 -49.55 21.65
CA ASP A 61 -0.43 -50.64 22.67
C ASP A 61 -0.72 -50.28 24.14
N ALA A 62 -1.46 -49.21 24.44
CA ALA A 62 -1.95 -48.99 25.82
C ALA A 62 -3.43 -48.62 25.91
N PHE A 63 -4.22 -48.96 24.88
CA PHE A 63 -5.66 -49.19 25.02
C PHE A 63 -5.90 -50.53 25.74
N ALA A 64 -5.50 -50.62 27.01
CA ALA A 64 -5.89 -51.72 27.87
C ALA A 64 -5.86 -51.31 29.34
N LYS A 65 -7.06 -51.07 29.87
CA LYS A 65 -7.46 -51.29 31.28
C LYS A 65 -6.79 -50.39 32.33
N THR A 66 -7.55 -49.41 32.82
CA THR A 66 -8.12 -49.45 34.19
C THR A 66 -9.10 -48.30 34.39
N LYS A 67 -10.31 -48.64 34.87
CA LYS A 67 -11.28 -47.69 35.43
C LYS A 67 -10.68 -47.07 36.71
N THR A 68 -10.56 -45.75 36.76
CA THR A 68 -10.34 -44.99 38.01
C THR A 68 -11.11 -43.65 37.95
N PRO A 69 -11.50 -43.11 39.12
CA PRO A 69 -12.73 -42.35 39.28
C PRO A 69 -12.64 -40.87 38.88
N ASN A 70 -13.80 -40.31 38.52
CA ASN A 70 -14.00 -38.89 38.20
C ASN A 70 -13.49 -37.99 39.32
N THR A 71 -12.39 -37.27 39.05
CA THR A 71 -11.94 -36.12 39.85
C THR A 71 -12.20 -34.83 39.05
N LEU A 72 -12.48 -33.73 39.76
CA LEU A 72 -12.82 -32.39 39.22
C LEU A 72 -11.88 -31.88 38.11
N ASN A 73 -10.66 -32.42 37.99
CA ASN A 73 -9.72 -32.12 36.89
C ASN A 73 -10.19 -32.59 35.50
N THR A 74 -11.22 -33.43 35.40
CA THR A 74 -11.81 -33.81 34.10
C THR A 74 -12.74 -32.75 33.51
N TYR A 75 -13.17 -31.75 34.29
CA TYR A 75 -14.03 -30.66 33.81
C TYR A 75 -13.28 -29.55 33.03
N TYR A 76 -11.94 -29.51 33.11
CA TYR A 76 -11.11 -28.49 32.45
C TYR A 76 -10.04 -29.10 31.53
N LYS A 77 -10.43 -30.00 30.62
CA LYS A 77 -9.54 -30.34 29.50
C LYS A 77 -9.51 -29.16 28.54
N LYS A 78 -8.39 -28.43 28.51
CA LYS A 78 -8.13 -27.42 27.47
C LYS A 78 -8.39 -28.07 26.10
N PRO A 79 -9.11 -27.39 25.18
CA PRO A 79 -9.32 -27.91 23.83
C PRO A 79 -7.98 -28.29 23.20
N ASN A 80 -7.94 -29.42 22.50
CA ASN A 80 -6.74 -29.79 21.75
C ASN A 80 -6.41 -28.65 20.77
N ARG A 81 -5.20 -28.11 20.89
CA ARG A 81 -4.70 -27.01 20.05
C ARG A 81 -4.92 -27.33 18.57
N ASP A 82 -4.66 -28.56 18.15
CA ASP A 82 -4.76 -28.95 16.74
C ASP A 82 -6.20 -28.86 16.23
N VAL A 83 -7.18 -29.26 17.05
CA VAL A 83 -8.61 -29.18 16.71
C VAL A 83 -9.04 -27.72 16.59
N THR A 84 -8.62 -26.86 17.52
CA THR A 84 -8.92 -25.42 17.48
C THR A 84 -8.29 -24.76 16.26
N CYS A 85 -7.03 -25.06 15.97
CA CYS A 85 -6.32 -24.54 14.80
C CYS A 85 -6.96 -25.00 13.50
N MET A 86 -7.37 -26.28 13.40
CA MET A 86 -8.07 -26.77 12.21
C MET A 86 -9.41 -26.06 11.99
N ALA A 87 -10.20 -25.81 13.04
CA ALA A 87 -11.46 -25.07 12.90
C ALA A 87 -11.25 -23.61 12.41
N ILE A 88 -10.17 -22.96 12.86
CA ILE A 88 -9.76 -21.65 12.34
C ILE A 88 -9.40 -21.75 10.86
N CYS A 89 -8.57 -22.72 10.49
CA CYS A 89 -8.17 -22.94 9.10
C CYS A 89 -9.37 -23.21 8.19
N ASP A 90 -10.32 -24.04 8.62
CA ASP A 90 -11.55 -24.34 7.88
C ASP A 90 -12.35 -23.07 7.60
N PHE A 91 -12.49 -22.17 8.58
CA PHE A 91 -13.13 -20.87 8.38
C PHE A 91 -12.40 -20.01 7.34
N LEU A 92 -11.06 -19.95 7.41
CA LEU A 92 -10.27 -19.18 6.46
C LEU A 92 -10.37 -19.75 5.03
N TYR A 93 -10.27 -21.08 4.89
CA TYR A 93 -10.35 -21.77 3.60
C TYR A 93 -11.72 -21.64 2.97
N ALA A 94 -12.79 -21.88 3.74
CA ALA A 94 -14.16 -21.81 3.24
C ALA A 94 -14.56 -20.40 2.76
N ASN A 95 -13.96 -19.36 3.34
CA ASN A 95 -14.25 -17.96 3.00
C ASN A 95 -13.17 -17.30 2.14
N ALA A 96 -12.21 -18.09 1.62
CA ALA A 96 -11.08 -17.59 0.84
C ALA A 96 -10.33 -16.41 1.51
N VAL A 97 -10.23 -16.45 2.84
CA VAL A 97 -9.51 -15.42 3.60
C VAL A 97 -8.02 -15.58 3.36
N PRO A 98 -7.29 -14.51 2.98
CA PRO A 98 -5.85 -14.59 2.78
C PRO A 98 -5.12 -15.09 4.03
N PHE A 99 -4.17 -16.02 3.87
CA PHE A 99 -3.49 -16.64 5.00
C PHE A 99 -2.74 -15.65 5.89
N HIS A 100 -2.26 -14.54 5.32
CA HIS A 100 -1.59 -13.48 6.09
C HIS A 100 -2.51 -12.79 7.11
N ALA A 101 -3.84 -12.99 7.04
CA ALA A 101 -4.79 -12.43 8.00
C ALA A 101 -4.50 -12.88 9.44
N VAL A 102 -3.91 -14.06 9.66
CA VAL A 102 -3.55 -14.54 11.01
C VAL A 102 -2.45 -13.71 11.67
N ASN A 103 -1.66 -12.99 10.87
CA ASN A 103 -0.61 -12.09 11.37
C ASN A 103 -1.17 -10.73 11.79
N ASN A 104 -2.43 -10.43 11.48
CA ASN A 104 -3.07 -9.17 11.84
C ASN A 104 -3.28 -9.07 13.36
N ILE A 105 -2.95 -7.92 13.95
CA ILE A 105 -3.13 -7.67 15.38
C ILE A 105 -4.59 -7.86 15.84
N TYR A 106 -5.56 -7.54 14.98
CA TYR A 106 -6.98 -7.73 15.27
C TYR A 106 -7.38 -9.20 15.29
N PHE A 107 -6.72 -10.05 14.49
CA PHE A 107 -6.92 -11.50 14.55
C PHE A 107 -6.45 -12.05 15.90
N LYS A 108 -5.24 -11.68 16.34
CA LYS A 108 -4.71 -12.06 17.67
C LYS A 108 -5.63 -11.57 18.79
N ARG A 109 -6.08 -10.31 18.72
CA ARG A 109 -7.03 -9.73 19.69
C ARG A 109 -8.36 -10.47 19.73
N MET A 110 -8.89 -10.86 18.56
CA MET A 110 -10.13 -11.65 18.47
C MET A 110 -9.96 -13.01 19.16
N ILE A 111 -8.89 -13.74 18.86
CA ILE A 111 -8.64 -15.06 19.48
C ILE A 111 -8.47 -14.94 21.00
N ASN A 112 -7.74 -13.93 21.48
CA ASN A 112 -7.58 -13.70 22.92
C ASN A 112 -8.93 -13.38 23.59
N ALA A 113 -9.74 -12.49 23.00
CA ALA A 113 -11.04 -12.13 23.55
C ALA A 113 -12.02 -13.33 23.58
N ILE A 114 -11.99 -14.20 22.56
CA ILE A 114 -12.76 -15.45 22.54
C ILE A 114 -12.29 -16.38 23.66
N GLY A 115 -10.97 -16.52 23.82
CA GLY A 115 -10.37 -17.34 24.87
C GLY A 115 -10.70 -16.86 26.29
N GLU A 116 -10.66 -15.54 26.50
CA GLU A 116 -10.99 -14.88 27.77
C GLU A 116 -12.48 -15.00 28.12
N PHE A 117 -13.38 -14.94 27.14
CA PHE A 117 -14.81 -15.17 27.37
C PHE A 117 -15.07 -16.63 27.81
N GLY A 118 -14.36 -17.58 27.22
CA GLY A 118 -14.48 -19.00 27.54
C GLY A 118 -15.67 -19.69 26.85
N PRO A 119 -15.99 -20.94 27.28
CA PRO A 119 -17.08 -21.72 26.69
C PRO A 119 -18.43 -21.00 26.77
N GLY A 120 -19.20 -21.01 25.67
CA GLY A 120 -20.56 -20.45 25.63
C GLY A 120 -20.69 -19.11 24.90
N LEU A 121 -19.60 -18.55 24.37
CA LEU A 121 -19.68 -17.39 23.47
C LEU A 121 -20.55 -17.74 22.27
N LYS A 122 -21.63 -16.97 22.08
CA LYS A 122 -22.40 -16.98 20.84
C LYS A 122 -21.71 -16.01 19.86
N PRO A 123 -21.39 -16.44 18.63
CA PRO A 123 -20.82 -15.53 17.64
C PRO A 123 -21.81 -14.38 17.35
N PRO A 124 -21.31 -13.18 17.01
CA PRO A 124 -22.18 -12.07 16.67
C PRO A 124 -23.00 -12.39 15.41
N SER A 125 -24.26 -12.03 15.42
CA SER A 125 -25.13 -12.14 14.24
C SER A 125 -24.72 -11.16 13.13
N MET A 126 -25.12 -11.43 11.89
CA MET A 126 -24.90 -10.52 10.76
C MET A 126 -25.47 -9.11 11.04
N HIS A 127 -26.61 -9.02 11.73
CA HIS A 127 -27.21 -7.73 12.09
C HIS A 127 -26.36 -6.97 13.10
N GLU A 128 -25.88 -7.64 14.14
CA GLU A 128 -24.99 -7.04 15.13
C GLU A 128 -23.70 -6.53 14.49
N VAL A 129 -23.10 -7.30 13.58
CA VAL A 129 -21.89 -6.88 12.86
C VAL A 129 -22.14 -5.64 12.01
N ARG A 130 -23.17 -5.65 11.15
CA ARG A 130 -23.38 -4.58 10.15
C ARG A 130 -24.06 -3.31 10.68
N VAL A 131 -24.75 -3.39 11.82
CA VAL A 131 -25.49 -2.26 12.39
C VAL A 131 -24.93 -1.87 13.75
N THR A 132 -25.14 -2.69 14.77
CA THR A 132 -24.89 -2.31 16.17
C THR A 132 -23.41 -2.10 16.45
N ASN A 133 -22.58 -3.08 16.12
CA ASN A 133 -21.15 -3.04 16.39
C ASN A 133 -20.41 -2.09 15.45
N LEU A 134 -20.89 -1.96 14.20
CA LEU A 134 -20.36 -0.96 13.28
C LEU A 134 -20.59 0.46 13.80
N LYS A 135 -21.82 0.80 14.23
CA LYS A 135 -22.12 2.12 14.82
C LYS A 135 -21.26 2.40 16.05
N LYS A 136 -21.17 1.46 16.98
CA LYS A 136 -20.29 1.59 18.16
C LYS A 136 -18.83 1.81 17.76
N LYS A 137 -18.37 1.16 16.69
CA LYS A 137 -16.99 1.33 16.22
C LYS A 137 -16.78 2.69 15.56
N VAL A 138 -17.76 3.20 14.82
CA VAL A 138 -17.76 4.55 14.25
C VAL A 138 -17.71 5.59 15.38
N GLU A 139 -18.62 5.52 16.35
CA GLU A 139 -18.64 6.40 17.52
C GLU A 139 -17.30 6.37 18.29
N TYR A 140 -16.74 5.18 18.49
CA TYR A 140 -15.42 5.03 19.11
C TYR A 140 -14.33 5.75 18.31
N VAL A 141 -14.29 5.55 16.99
CA VAL A 141 -13.30 6.21 16.11
C VAL A 141 -13.52 7.72 16.14
N GLU A 142 -14.74 8.22 16.00
CA GLU A 142 -15.08 9.64 16.10
C GLU A 142 -14.62 10.25 17.44
N GLY A 143 -14.79 9.52 18.55
CA GLY A 143 -14.27 9.93 19.86
C GLY A 143 -12.74 10.08 19.84
N THR A 144 -12.02 9.15 19.21
CA THR A 144 -10.55 9.29 19.05
C THR A 144 -10.13 10.44 18.13
N LEU A 145 -11.00 10.91 17.23
CA LEU A 145 -10.72 12.06 16.36
C LEU A 145 -10.75 13.40 17.10
N ALA A 146 -11.36 13.47 18.28
CA ALA A 146 -11.41 14.71 19.07
C ALA A 146 -10.00 15.23 19.41
N GLU A 147 -9.07 14.33 19.74
CA GLU A 147 -7.68 14.67 20.05
C GLU A 147 -6.97 15.30 18.83
N PHE A 148 -7.17 14.73 17.64
CA PHE A 148 -6.64 15.29 16.39
C PHE A 148 -7.24 16.67 16.09
N LYS A 149 -8.56 16.85 16.28
CA LYS A 149 -9.22 18.14 16.05
C LYS A 149 -8.68 19.25 16.95
N GLU A 150 -8.36 18.96 18.21
CA GLU A 150 -7.73 19.93 19.10
C GLU A 150 -6.30 20.26 18.67
N GLU A 151 -5.54 19.28 18.17
CA GLU A 151 -4.21 19.53 17.59
C GLU A 151 -4.29 20.41 16.34
N TRP A 152 -5.25 20.17 15.45
CA TRP A 152 -5.41 20.93 14.20
C TRP A 152 -5.61 22.42 14.47
N LYS A 153 -6.23 22.80 15.59
CA LYS A 153 -6.36 24.20 16.02
C LYS A 153 -5.02 24.86 16.38
N GLN A 154 -4.04 24.07 16.79
CA GLN A 154 -2.72 24.56 17.21
C GLN A 154 -1.71 24.51 16.05
N THR A 155 -1.71 23.44 15.27
CA THR A 155 -0.69 23.20 14.24
C THR A 155 -1.16 23.50 12.83
N GLY A 156 -2.48 23.65 12.64
CA GLY A 156 -3.09 23.54 11.33
C GLY A 156 -3.10 22.10 10.80
N CYS A 157 -3.80 21.89 9.69
CA CYS A 157 -3.86 20.61 8.99
C CYS A 157 -3.92 20.78 7.47
N THR A 158 -3.57 19.72 6.76
CA THR A 158 -3.66 19.63 5.30
C THR A 158 -4.83 18.73 4.92
N LEU A 159 -5.80 19.28 4.18
CA LEU A 159 -6.85 18.49 3.55
C LEU A 159 -6.29 17.86 2.27
N MET A 160 -6.44 16.54 2.12
CA MET A 160 -6.01 15.79 0.94
C MET A 160 -7.21 15.12 0.29
N SER A 161 -7.25 15.14 -1.03
CA SER A 161 -8.27 14.50 -1.86
C SER A 161 -7.61 13.47 -2.78
N ASP A 162 -8.06 12.23 -2.71
CA ASP A 162 -7.64 11.15 -3.61
C ASP A 162 -8.85 10.55 -4.33
N GLY A 163 -8.92 10.80 -5.64
CA GLY A 163 -10.00 10.38 -6.50
C GLY A 163 -9.59 9.21 -7.39
N TRP A 164 -10.47 8.23 -7.54
CA TRP A 164 -10.32 7.21 -8.58
C TRP A 164 -11.63 7.00 -9.34
N THR A 165 -11.50 6.70 -10.63
CA THR A 165 -12.64 6.40 -11.51
C THR A 165 -12.51 5.01 -12.06
N ASP A 166 -13.58 4.22 -11.95
CA ASP A 166 -13.61 2.86 -12.47
C ASP A 166 -13.91 2.83 -13.99
N LYS A 167 -13.84 1.64 -14.59
CA LYS A 167 -14.11 1.46 -16.03
C LYS A 167 -15.57 1.75 -16.43
N LYS A 168 -16.47 1.86 -15.46
CA LYS A 168 -17.89 2.19 -15.66
C LYS A 168 -18.16 3.68 -15.44
N GLN A 169 -17.11 4.51 -15.37
CA GLN A 169 -17.21 5.95 -15.12
C GLN A 169 -17.85 6.30 -13.77
N ARG A 170 -17.66 5.44 -12.77
CA ARG A 170 -18.03 5.75 -11.38
C ARG A 170 -16.81 6.29 -10.67
N SER A 171 -16.93 7.50 -10.13
CA SER A 171 -15.85 8.20 -9.44
C SER A 171 -16.12 8.23 -7.94
N ILE A 172 -15.12 7.86 -7.15
CA ILE A 172 -15.14 8.04 -5.70
C ILE A 172 -13.94 8.88 -5.31
N THR A 173 -14.19 9.91 -4.51
CA THR A 173 -13.16 10.76 -3.93
C THR A 173 -13.08 10.53 -2.43
N ASN A 174 -11.88 10.16 -1.97
CA ASN A 174 -11.55 10.03 -0.56
C ASN A 174 -10.98 11.35 -0.04
N PHE A 175 -11.44 11.77 1.13
CA PHE A 175 -10.92 12.93 1.83
C PHE A 175 -10.17 12.49 3.09
N LEU A 176 -8.94 12.97 3.21
CA LEU A 176 -8.06 12.71 4.34
C LEU A 176 -7.56 14.02 4.92
N VAL A 177 -7.24 14.04 6.21
CA VAL A 177 -6.61 15.18 6.86
C VAL A 177 -5.26 14.73 7.39
N ASN A 178 -4.21 15.43 7.01
CA ASN A 178 -2.87 15.18 7.50
C ASN A 178 -2.44 16.26 8.50
N SER A 179 -1.77 15.82 9.56
CA SER A 179 -1.27 16.65 10.67
C SER A 179 0.01 16.02 11.25
N PRO A 180 0.75 16.69 12.14
CA PRO A 180 1.94 16.11 12.78
C PRO A 180 1.70 14.76 13.48
N SER A 181 0.51 14.53 14.04
CA SER A 181 0.11 13.22 14.61
C SER A 181 -0.26 12.15 13.57
N GLY A 182 -0.35 12.52 12.29
CA GLY A 182 -0.56 11.60 11.18
C GLY A 182 -1.76 11.94 10.32
N THR A 183 -2.16 10.95 9.51
CA THR A 183 -3.26 11.07 8.54
C THR A 183 -4.53 10.41 9.07
N VAL A 184 -5.62 11.15 9.01
CA VAL A 184 -6.97 10.71 9.38
C VAL A 184 -7.82 10.62 8.13
N PHE A 185 -8.51 9.49 7.96
CA PHE A 185 -9.57 9.39 6.96
C PHE A 185 -10.82 10.13 7.45
N LEU A 186 -11.35 11.05 6.64
CA LEU A 186 -12.59 11.77 6.97
C LEU A 186 -13.82 11.06 6.41
N LYS A 187 -13.90 10.99 5.07
CA LYS A 187 -15.07 10.49 4.34
C LYS A 187 -14.71 10.16 2.91
N SER A 188 -15.50 9.27 2.31
CA SER A 188 -15.51 9.01 0.87
C SER A 188 -16.82 9.54 0.29
N ILE A 189 -16.75 10.21 -0.84
CA ILE A 189 -17.90 10.81 -1.51
C ILE A 189 -17.95 10.28 -2.94
N ASP A 190 -19.13 9.88 -3.40
CA ASP A 190 -19.37 9.61 -4.81
C ASP A 190 -19.32 10.94 -5.57
N THR A 191 -18.35 11.04 -6.48
CA THR A 191 -18.10 12.25 -7.26
C THR A 191 -18.38 12.05 -8.74
N SER A 192 -19.06 10.95 -9.12
CA SER A 192 -19.34 10.60 -10.52
C SER A 192 -20.01 11.72 -11.30
N ASP A 193 -20.93 12.45 -10.67
CA ASP A 193 -21.70 13.53 -11.31
C ASP A 193 -20.97 14.88 -11.35
N ILE A 194 -19.85 15.02 -10.62
CA ILE A 194 -19.20 16.32 -10.39
C ILE A 194 -17.71 16.34 -10.71
N CYS A 195 -17.06 15.19 -10.91
CA CYS A 195 -15.60 15.06 -11.06
C CYS A 195 -15.01 15.82 -12.26
N HIS A 196 -15.85 16.27 -13.19
CA HIS A 196 -15.45 17.05 -14.37
C HIS A 196 -15.90 18.52 -14.33
N ASN A 197 -16.55 18.95 -13.24
CA ASN A 197 -17.06 20.31 -13.09
C ASN A 197 -16.30 21.03 -11.96
N ALA A 198 -15.57 22.08 -12.32
CA ALA A 198 -14.71 22.80 -11.39
C ALA A 198 -15.50 23.50 -10.28
N GLU A 199 -16.67 24.06 -10.61
CA GLU A 199 -17.53 24.79 -9.66
C GLU A 199 -18.11 23.84 -8.61
N ASN A 200 -18.57 22.66 -9.01
CA ASN A 200 -19.09 21.65 -8.11
C ASN A 200 -17.99 21.07 -7.21
N LEU A 201 -16.79 20.81 -7.77
CA LEU A 201 -15.64 20.40 -6.97
C LEU A 201 -15.20 21.48 -5.99
N PHE A 202 -15.22 22.75 -6.40
CA PHE A 202 -14.97 23.89 -5.52
C PHE A 202 -15.97 23.92 -4.37
N GLN A 203 -17.28 23.81 -4.64
CA GLN A 203 -18.32 23.77 -3.60
C GLN A 203 -18.10 22.61 -2.63
N LEU A 204 -17.71 21.44 -3.14
CA LEU A 204 -17.39 20.28 -2.31
C LEU A 204 -16.19 20.54 -1.39
N LEU A 205 -15.07 21.02 -1.95
CA LEU A 205 -13.87 21.33 -1.17
C LEU A 205 -14.16 22.42 -0.13
N ASP A 206 -14.88 23.46 -0.54
CA ASP A 206 -15.27 24.59 0.32
C ASP A 206 -16.14 24.15 1.50
N ALA A 207 -17.10 23.25 1.27
CA ALA A 207 -17.92 22.67 2.34
C ALA A 207 -17.08 21.85 3.33
N ILE A 208 -16.13 21.06 2.84
CA ILE A 208 -15.25 20.25 3.70
C ILE A 208 -14.31 21.15 4.52
N VAL A 209 -13.77 22.21 3.93
CA VAL A 209 -12.97 23.19 4.67
C VAL A 209 -13.82 23.89 5.74
N ALA A 210 -15.09 24.20 5.45
CA ALA A 210 -16.01 24.73 6.46
C ALA A 210 -16.26 23.73 7.60
N ASP A 211 -16.48 22.45 7.30
CA ASP A 211 -16.67 21.37 8.29
C ASP A 211 -15.45 21.22 9.22
N LEU A 212 -14.25 21.49 8.72
CA LEU A 212 -12.99 21.41 9.47
C LEU A 212 -12.65 22.68 10.26
N GLY A 213 -13.32 23.80 9.97
CA GLY A 213 -12.95 25.13 10.44
C GLY A 213 -11.81 25.72 9.59
N GLU A 214 -12.08 26.86 8.95
CA GLU A 214 -11.13 27.51 8.01
C GLU A 214 -9.80 27.83 8.69
N GLU A 215 -9.85 28.28 9.93
CA GLU A 215 -8.70 28.61 10.75
C GLU A 215 -7.77 27.43 11.01
N ASN A 216 -8.26 26.20 10.85
CA ASN A 216 -7.52 24.97 11.10
C ASN A 216 -6.89 24.41 9.81
N VAL A 217 -7.31 24.86 8.63
CA VAL A 217 -6.84 24.32 7.34
C VAL A 217 -5.80 25.26 6.74
N VAL A 218 -4.55 24.80 6.67
CA VAL A 218 -3.45 25.59 6.08
C VAL A 218 -3.24 25.27 4.60
N GLN A 219 -3.60 24.07 4.17
CA GLN A 219 -3.30 23.57 2.84
C GLN A 219 -4.39 22.61 2.34
N VAL A 220 -4.69 22.67 1.05
CA VAL A 220 -5.50 21.68 0.34
C VAL A 220 -4.67 21.05 -0.78
N ILE A 221 -4.61 19.72 -0.82
CA ILE A 221 -3.93 18.94 -1.86
C ILE A 221 -4.96 18.10 -2.62
N THR A 222 -5.00 18.23 -3.94
CA THR A 222 -5.88 17.44 -4.81
C THR A 222 -5.09 16.83 -5.96
N ASP A 223 -5.76 16.04 -6.81
CA ASP A 223 -5.19 15.68 -8.10
C ASP A 223 -4.95 16.93 -8.98
N GLY A 224 -4.12 16.73 -10.02
CA GLY A 224 -3.75 17.79 -10.97
C GLY A 224 -4.62 17.84 -12.22
N ALA A 225 -5.79 17.18 -12.23
CA ALA A 225 -6.70 17.28 -13.36
C ALA A 225 -7.25 18.71 -13.47
N LEU A 226 -7.51 19.17 -14.69
CA LEU A 226 -7.91 20.56 -14.97
C LEU A 226 -9.09 21.07 -14.12
N ALA A 227 -10.07 20.20 -13.83
CA ALA A 227 -11.22 20.55 -13.00
C ALA A 227 -10.82 20.84 -11.54
N TYR A 228 -9.92 20.03 -10.97
CA TYR A 228 -9.39 20.24 -9.61
C TYR A 228 -8.43 21.42 -9.52
N VAL A 229 -7.62 21.67 -10.55
CA VAL A 229 -6.77 22.87 -10.63
C VAL A 229 -7.63 24.13 -10.50
N LYS A 230 -8.67 24.25 -11.35
CA LYS A 230 -9.61 25.37 -11.31
C LYS A 230 -10.36 25.46 -9.98
N ALA A 231 -10.81 24.33 -9.43
CA ALA A 231 -11.48 24.30 -8.15
C ALA A 231 -10.57 24.80 -7.00
N GLY A 232 -9.29 24.43 -7.04
CA GLY A 232 -8.26 24.88 -6.10
C GLY A 232 -7.96 26.37 -6.21
N GLU A 233 -7.89 26.90 -7.44
CA GLU A 233 -7.74 28.34 -7.71
C GLU A 233 -8.93 29.13 -7.12
N LEU A 234 -10.17 28.71 -7.41
CA LEU A 234 -11.38 29.30 -6.83
C LEU A 234 -11.38 29.23 -5.28
N LEU A 235 -10.85 28.15 -4.71
CA LEU A 235 -10.74 27.99 -3.27
C LEU A 235 -9.78 29.02 -2.65
N MET A 236 -8.62 29.25 -3.26
CA MET A 236 -7.67 30.29 -2.83
C MET A 236 -8.19 31.71 -3.10
N GLU A 237 -9.05 31.89 -4.10
CA GLU A 237 -9.74 33.16 -4.33
C GLU A 237 -10.69 33.49 -3.18
N LYS A 238 -11.45 32.50 -2.71
CA LYS A 238 -12.40 32.68 -1.59
C LYS A 238 -11.73 32.72 -0.22
N ARG A 239 -10.79 31.82 0.06
CA ARG A 239 -10.18 31.61 1.39
C ARG A 239 -8.72 32.00 1.37
N LYS A 240 -8.42 33.20 1.91
CA LYS A 240 -7.08 33.82 1.83
C LYS A 240 -6.05 33.28 2.80
N ASN A 241 -6.49 32.52 3.80
CA ASN A 241 -5.62 31.98 4.85
C ASN A 241 -5.12 30.55 4.57
N LEU A 242 -5.52 29.97 3.44
CA LEU A 242 -5.06 28.66 2.98
C LEU A 242 -4.50 28.74 1.56
N TYR A 243 -3.73 27.74 1.17
CA TYR A 243 -3.29 27.56 -0.21
C TYR A 243 -3.63 26.18 -0.74
N TRP A 244 -3.84 26.11 -2.05
CA TRP A 244 -4.02 24.87 -2.77
C TRP A 244 -2.71 24.46 -3.47
N ALA A 245 -2.43 23.17 -3.52
CA ALA A 245 -1.33 22.61 -4.30
C ALA A 245 -1.75 21.32 -4.99
N PRO A 246 -1.26 21.04 -6.22
CA PRO A 246 -1.48 19.75 -6.86
C PRO A 246 -0.64 18.66 -6.18
N CYS A 247 -1.14 17.43 -6.21
CA CYS A 247 -0.45 16.27 -5.68
C CYS A 247 0.90 16.04 -6.39
N ALA A 248 1.99 16.02 -5.63
CA ALA A 248 3.33 15.81 -6.16
C ALA A 248 3.49 14.48 -6.89
N ALA A 249 2.91 13.39 -6.37
CA ALA A 249 2.94 12.07 -7.01
C ALA A 249 2.24 12.12 -8.38
N HIS A 250 1.10 12.81 -8.45
CA HIS A 250 0.37 13.00 -9.71
C HIS A 250 1.17 13.85 -10.70
N CYS A 251 1.74 14.97 -10.26
CA CYS A 251 2.60 15.82 -11.10
C CYS A 251 3.79 15.06 -11.69
N ILE A 252 4.51 14.29 -10.88
CA ILE A 252 5.65 13.47 -11.37
C ILE A 252 5.16 12.42 -12.37
N ASN A 253 3.99 11.83 -12.13
CA ASN A 253 3.40 10.87 -13.06
C ASN A 253 3.04 11.52 -14.42
N LEU A 254 2.58 12.77 -14.44
CA LEU A 254 2.38 13.54 -15.68
C LEU A 254 3.71 13.89 -16.36
N MET A 255 4.76 14.25 -15.61
CA MET A 255 6.09 14.43 -16.21
C MET A 255 6.58 13.15 -16.89
N LEU A 256 6.32 11.98 -16.30
CA LEU A 256 6.64 10.68 -16.90
C LEU A 256 5.79 10.38 -18.13
N GLU A 257 4.57 10.90 -18.21
CA GLU A 257 3.73 10.87 -19.43
C GLU A 257 4.41 11.64 -20.56
N ASP A 258 4.75 12.91 -20.31
CA ASP A 258 5.37 13.79 -21.31
C ASP A 258 6.69 13.22 -21.81
N ILE A 259 7.54 12.73 -20.91
CA ILE A 259 8.78 12.03 -21.27
C ILE A 259 8.47 10.77 -22.10
N GLY A 260 7.39 10.06 -21.77
CA GLY A 260 6.92 8.89 -22.51
C GLY A 260 6.52 9.20 -23.96
N GLN A 261 6.14 10.44 -24.26
CA GLN A 261 5.80 10.90 -25.62
C GLN A 261 7.02 11.27 -26.46
N LEU A 262 8.20 11.41 -25.86
CA LEU A 262 9.43 11.67 -26.62
C LEU A 262 9.71 10.52 -27.60
N PRO A 263 10.13 10.78 -28.87
CA PRO A 263 10.18 9.76 -29.91
C PRO A 263 10.91 8.47 -29.51
N MET A 264 12.06 8.58 -28.83
CA MET A 264 12.82 7.43 -28.34
C MET A 264 12.05 6.62 -27.29
N HIS A 265 11.43 7.30 -26.32
CA HIS A 265 10.66 6.66 -25.26
C HIS A 265 9.40 6.00 -25.81
N HIS A 266 8.68 6.73 -26.66
CA HIS A 266 7.45 6.28 -27.29
C HIS A 266 7.67 5.00 -28.09
N ASP A 267 8.69 4.95 -28.97
CA ASP A 267 9.00 3.75 -29.77
C ASP A 267 9.30 2.52 -28.90
N VAL A 268 10.13 2.67 -27.87
CA VAL A 268 10.48 1.58 -26.96
C VAL A 268 9.27 1.10 -26.16
N ILE A 269 8.45 2.02 -25.65
CA ILE A 269 7.23 1.70 -24.92
C ILE A 269 6.24 0.95 -25.81
N GLU A 270 6.02 1.40 -27.05
CA GLU A 270 5.13 0.73 -27.99
C GLU A 270 5.63 -0.66 -28.40
N LYS A 271 6.94 -0.82 -28.64
CA LYS A 271 7.54 -2.15 -28.89
C LYS A 271 7.33 -3.09 -27.71
N ALA A 272 7.65 -2.66 -26.49
CA ALA A 272 7.45 -3.45 -25.28
C ALA A 272 5.97 -3.79 -25.06
N ARG A 273 5.06 -2.84 -25.33
CA ARG A 273 3.61 -3.02 -25.26
C ARG A 273 3.10 -4.00 -26.31
N SER A 274 3.65 -3.98 -27.52
CA SER A 274 3.34 -4.94 -28.58
C SER A 274 3.73 -6.36 -28.16
N VAL A 275 4.93 -6.54 -27.61
CA VAL A 275 5.40 -7.85 -27.13
C VAL A 275 4.54 -8.34 -25.95
N SER A 276 4.32 -7.51 -24.93
CA SER A 276 3.54 -7.91 -23.75
C SER A 276 2.10 -8.25 -24.12
N ARG A 277 1.45 -7.43 -24.96
CA ARG A 277 0.10 -7.70 -25.47
C ARG A 277 0.03 -9.00 -26.26
N PHE A 278 1.07 -9.31 -27.05
CA PHE A 278 1.11 -10.56 -27.80
C PHE A 278 1.15 -11.78 -26.88
N ILE A 279 2.00 -11.74 -25.86
CA ILE A 279 2.19 -12.82 -24.86
C ILE A 279 0.90 -13.00 -24.04
N TYR A 280 0.43 -11.95 -23.36
CA TYR A 280 -0.71 -12.07 -22.43
C TYR A 280 -2.05 -12.36 -23.10
N LYS A 281 -2.22 -12.09 -24.40
CA LYS A 281 -3.44 -12.45 -25.13
C LYS A 281 -3.50 -13.93 -25.52
N ARG A 282 -2.40 -14.68 -25.40
CA ARG A 282 -2.29 -16.06 -25.90
C ARG A 282 -1.85 -16.97 -24.76
N VAL A 283 -2.77 -17.79 -24.26
CA VAL A 283 -2.55 -18.69 -23.11
C VAL A 283 -1.28 -19.53 -23.29
N TRP A 284 -1.11 -20.15 -24.47
CA TRP A 284 0.06 -20.97 -24.76
C TRP A 284 1.38 -20.19 -24.74
N VAL A 285 1.40 -18.96 -25.27
CA VAL A 285 2.61 -18.10 -25.28
C VAL A 285 2.93 -17.61 -23.87
N LEU A 286 1.90 -17.30 -23.08
CA LEU A 286 2.05 -16.94 -21.67
C LEU A 286 2.62 -18.09 -20.84
N GLU A 287 2.09 -19.31 -21.01
CA GLU A 287 2.63 -20.51 -20.37
C GLU A 287 4.07 -20.79 -20.80
N LEU A 288 4.38 -20.60 -22.07
CA LEU A 288 5.74 -20.73 -22.56
C LEU A 288 6.66 -19.71 -21.88
N MET A 289 6.26 -18.44 -21.81
CA MET A 289 7.04 -17.41 -21.11
C MET A 289 7.31 -17.81 -19.65
N ARG A 290 6.28 -18.22 -18.91
CA ARG A 290 6.39 -18.62 -17.50
C ARG A 290 7.40 -19.75 -17.28
N LYS A 291 7.48 -20.72 -18.19
CA LYS A 291 8.50 -21.79 -18.16
C LYS A 291 9.93 -21.28 -18.28
N TYR A 292 10.15 -20.19 -19.01
CA TYR A 292 11.48 -19.60 -19.18
C TYR A 292 11.80 -18.52 -18.12
N THR A 293 10.78 -17.94 -17.48
CA THR A 293 10.94 -16.83 -16.53
C THR A 293 10.82 -17.25 -15.06
N ASP A 294 10.61 -18.53 -14.76
CA ASP A 294 10.30 -19.05 -13.42
C ASP A 294 9.04 -18.39 -12.84
N ASP A 295 7.96 -18.40 -13.62
CA ASP A 295 6.66 -17.77 -13.32
C ASP A 295 6.71 -16.25 -13.08
N ARG A 296 7.86 -15.59 -13.34
CA ARG A 296 7.95 -14.13 -13.28
C ARG A 296 7.17 -13.50 -14.43
N ASP A 297 6.33 -12.54 -14.08
CA ASP A 297 5.52 -11.77 -15.01
C ASP A 297 6.24 -10.51 -15.50
N LEU A 298 5.89 -10.07 -16.72
CA LEU A 298 6.15 -8.70 -17.16
C LEU A 298 5.16 -7.78 -16.45
N ALA A 299 5.64 -6.66 -15.89
CA ALA A 299 4.73 -5.74 -15.20
C ALA A 299 3.65 -5.25 -16.17
N ARG A 300 2.38 -5.47 -15.82
CA ARG A 300 1.26 -5.02 -16.63
C ARG A 300 1.12 -3.51 -16.45
N ALA A 301 1.19 -2.76 -17.55
CA ALA A 301 0.88 -1.33 -17.53
C ALA A 301 -0.53 -1.11 -16.94
N GLY A 302 -0.61 -0.47 -15.78
CA GLY A 302 -1.86 0.07 -15.23
C GLY A 302 -2.21 1.34 -15.99
N SER A 303 -3.49 1.52 -16.33
CA SER A 303 -3.96 2.68 -17.11
C SER A 303 -3.79 4.02 -16.39
N THR A 304 -3.60 4.01 -15.07
CA THR A 304 -3.65 5.19 -14.21
C THR A 304 -2.29 5.69 -13.72
N ARG A 305 -1.17 5.03 -14.09
CA ARG A 305 0.19 5.43 -13.66
C ARG A 305 1.19 5.25 -14.81
N PHE A 306 1.64 6.34 -15.43
CA PHE A 306 2.67 6.34 -16.48
C PHE A 306 4.00 5.75 -16.01
N ALA A 307 4.28 5.84 -14.71
CA ALA A 307 5.35 5.09 -14.07
C ALA A 307 5.30 3.58 -14.37
N THR A 308 4.12 3.00 -14.58
CA THR A 308 3.99 1.57 -14.92
C THR A 308 4.54 1.23 -16.31
N ASN A 309 4.59 2.17 -17.27
CA ASN A 309 5.28 1.94 -18.54
C ASN A 309 6.77 1.64 -18.28
N TYR A 310 7.41 2.42 -17.42
CA TYR A 310 8.82 2.24 -17.07
C TYR A 310 9.07 1.04 -16.15
N LEU A 311 8.11 0.68 -15.28
CA LEU A 311 8.16 -0.60 -14.56
C LEU A 311 8.10 -1.79 -15.51
N ASN A 312 7.28 -1.72 -16.55
CA ASN A 312 7.24 -2.73 -17.61
C ASN A 312 8.58 -2.82 -18.35
N LEU A 313 9.16 -1.69 -18.78
CA LEU A 313 10.50 -1.68 -19.38
C LEU A 313 11.57 -2.28 -18.45
N ARG A 314 11.48 -2.03 -17.15
CA ARG A 314 12.36 -2.66 -16.15
C ARG A 314 12.16 -4.18 -16.10
N SER A 315 10.93 -4.68 -16.14
CA SER A 315 10.66 -6.13 -16.23
C SER A 315 11.27 -6.73 -17.49
N PHE A 316 11.13 -6.06 -18.65
CA PHE A 316 11.79 -6.49 -19.89
C PHE A 316 13.31 -6.56 -19.72
N HIS A 317 13.92 -5.53 -19.13
CA HIS A 317 15.37 -5.50 -18.90
C HIS A 317 15.83 -6.69 -18.04
N VAL A 318 15.14 -6.97 -16.93
CA VAL A 318 15.45 -8.10 -16.03
C VAL A 318 15.24 -9.45 -16.73
N LEU A 319 14.19 -9.56 -17.55
CA LEU A 319 13.82 -10.80 -18.23
C LEU A 319 14.42 -10.93 -19.65
N LYS A 320 15.40 -10.09 -20.02
CA LYS A 320 16.03 -10.09 -21.34
C LYS A 320 16.53 -11.47 -21.77
N ILE A 321 17.33 -12.13 -20.92
CA ILE A 321 17.93 -13.43 -21.23
C ILE A 321 16.84 -14.52 -21.35
N PRO A 322 15.94 -14.70 -20.35
CA PRO A 322 14.78 -15.58 -20.47
C PRO A 322 13.96 -15.39 -21.74
N LEU A 323 13.59 -14.15 -22.07
CA LEU A 323 12.77 -13.85 -23.24
C LEU A 323 13.49 -14.20 -24.55
N ARG A 324 14.79 -13.87 -24.67
CA ARG A 324 15.56 -14.26 -25.86
C ARG A 324 15.65 -15.78 -26.00
N LYS A 325 15.86 -16.52 -24.91
CA LYS A 325 15.84 -18.00 -24.92
C LYS A 325 14.48 -18.55 -25.33
N MET A 326 13.39 -17.99 -24.82
CA MET A 326 12.02 -18.38 -25.17
C MET A 326 11.77 -18.24 -26.67
N PHE A 327 12.05 -17.07 -27.25
CA PHE A 327 11.82 -16.80 -28.68
C PHE A 327 12.81 -17.48 -29.63
N ALA A 328 13.94 -17.99 -29.11
CA ALA A 328 14.89 -18.82 -29.86
C ALA A 328 14.67 -20.33 -29.66
N SER A 329 13.72 -20.72 -28.81
CA SER A 329 13.49 -22.11 -28.45
C SER A 329 12.90 -22.93 -29.61
N GLU A 330 13.17 -24.22 -29.62
CA GLU A 330 12.53 -25.16 -30.53
C GLU A 330 11.00 -25.18 -30.34
N ALA A 331 10.54 -25.05 -29.10
CA ALA A 331 9.12 -24.97 -28.77
C ALA A 331 8.44 -23.77 -29.44
N TRP A 332 9.09 -22.59 -29.44
CA TRP A 332 8.60 -21.43 -30.18
C TRP A 332 8.63 -21.67 -31.69
N THR A 333 9.76 -22.11 -32.24
CA THR A 333 9.95 -22.31 -33.68
C THR A 333 8.96 -23.30 -34.31
N LYS A 334 8.59 -24.35 -33.56
CA LYS A 334 7.57 -25.33 -33.99
C LYS A 334 6.13 -24.85 -33.82
N SER A 335 5.91 -23.74 -33.13
CA SER A 335 4.55 -23.22 -32.88
C SER A 335 3.96 -22.54 -34.11
N ASN A 336 2.63 -22.52 -34.19
CA ASN A 336 1.91 -21.75 -35.22
C ASN A 336 2.14 -20.24 -35.07
N TYR A 337 2.49 -19.78 -33.87
CA TYR A 337 2.74 -18.36 -33.58
C TYR A 337 4.06 -17.87 -34.18
N ALA A 338 5.06 -18.72 -34.37
CA ALA A 338 6.30 -18.31 -35.03
C ALA A 338 6.11 -17.98 -36.52
N LYS A 339 5.02 -18.47 -37.14
CA LYS A 339 4.66 -18.21 -38.54
C LYS A 339 3.62 -17.08 -38.67
N ASP A 340 2.99 -16.67 -37.56
CA ASP A 340 2.04 -15.56 -37.51
C ASP A 340 2.78 -14.23 -37.75
N GLN A 341 2.20 -13.33 -38.54
CA GLN A 341 2.82 -12.04 -38.86
C GLN A 341 3.11 -11.21 -37.60
N LEU A 342 2.21 -11.27 -36.60
CA LEU A 342 2.44 -10.63 -35.31
C LEU A 342 3.56 -11.32 -34.52
N GLY A 343 3.64 -12.64 -34.60
CA GLY A 343 4.68 -13.45 -33.95
C GLY A 343 6.08 -13.16 -34.51
N ILE A 344 6.20 -13.09 -35.83
CA ILE A 344 7.43 -12.69 -36.53
C ILE A 344 7.86 -11.29 -36.08
N LYS A 345 6.92 -10.34 -36.01
CA LYS A 345 7.20 -8.97 -35.56
C LYS A 345 7.74 -8.94 -34.12
N VAL A 346 7.09 -9.63 -33.17
CA VAL A 346 7.55 -9.63 -31.77
C VAL A 346 8.86 -10.39 -31.58
N GLN A 347 9.06 -11.47 -32.32
CA GLN A 347 10.33 -12.19 -32.33
C GLN A 347 11.45 -11.30 -32.87
N GLY A 348 11.19 -10.54 -33.94
CA GLY A 348 12.13 -9.56 -34.50
C GLY A 348 12.52 -8.48 -33.49
N ILE A 349 11.56 -7.91 -32.74
CA ILE A 349 11.84 -6.95 -31.66
C ILE A 349 12.78 -7.57 -30.61
N ILE A 350 12.56 -8.82 -30.22
CA ILE A 350 13.31 -9.46 -29.13
C ILE A 350 14.70 -9.94 -29.56
N LEU A 351 14.81 -10.51 -30.76
CA LEU A 351 16.02 -11.19 -31.23
C LEU A 351 16.88 -10.32 -32.13
N SER A 352 16.27 -9.51 -33.00
CA SER A 352 16.91 -8.86 -34.15
C SER A 352 16.98 -7.33 -34.07
N ASP A 353 16.16 -6.68 -33.25
CA ASP A 353 16.25 -5.23 -33.03
C ASP A 353 17.42 -4.90 -32.08
N ASP A 354 18.55 -4.53 -32.67
CA ASP A 354 19.77 -4.16 -31.94
C ASP A 354 19.60 -2.89 -31.11
N ASN A 355 18.62 -2.04 -31.42
CA ASN A 355 18.35 -0.80 -30.71
C ASN A 355 17.39 -0.99 -29.53
N PHE A 356 16.52 -1.99 -29.55
CA PHE A 356 15.48 -2.17 -28.53
C PHE A 356 16.05 -2.31 -27.11
N TRP A 357 17.01 -3.22 -26.90
CA TRP A 357 17.57 -3.47 -25.57
C TRP A 357 18.42 -2.31 -25.03
N PRO A 358 19.33 -1.70 -25.82
CA PRO A 358 20.04 -0.49 -25.39
C PRO A 358 19.09 0.68 -25.09
N ALA A 359 18.06 0.87 -25.93
CA ALA A 359 17.11 1.97 -25.74
C ALA A 359 16.26 1.80 -24.47
N ILE A 360 15.91 0.56 -24.07
CA ILE A 360 15.33 0.29 -22.74
C ILE A 360 16.23 0.82 -21.62
N ILE A 361 17.54 0.54 -21.68
CA ILE A 361 18.49 0.97 -20.64
C ILE A 361 18.56 2.50 -20.60
N SER A 362 18.63 3.15 -21.76
CA SER A 362 18.64 4.62 -21.86
C SER A 362 17.36 5.25 -21.29
N CYS A 363 16.19 4.72 -21.65
CA CYS A 363 14.91 5.18 -21.12
C CYS A 363 14.81 5.00 -19.60
N LEU A 364 15.28 3.86 -19.07
CA LEU A 364 15.27 3.62 -17.62
C LEU A 364 16.21 4.57 -16.88
N LYS A 365 17.42 4.82 -17.42
CA LYS A 365 18.38 5.74 -16.83
C LYS A 365 17.83 7.17 -16.76
N SER A 366 17.17 7.66 -17.81
CA SER A 366 16.65 9.03 -17.85
C SER A 366 15.53 9.27 -16.83
N VAL A 367 14.66 8.29 -16.58
CA VAL A 367 13.54 8.45 -15.63
C VAL A 367 13.83 7.98 -14.21
N THR A 368 14.96 7.32 -13.97
CA THR A 368 15.29 6.75 -12.65
C THR A 368 15.24 7.79 -11.53
N PRO A 369 15.78 9.01 -11.68
CA PRO A 369 15.66 10.05 -10.64
C PRO A 369 14.20 10.35 -10.30
N LEU A 370 13.36 10.63 -11.31
CA LEU A 370 11.94 10.90 -11.13
C LEU A 370 11.18 9.74 -10.47
N VAL A 371 11.48 8.49 -10.85
CA VAL A 371 10.85 7.31 -10.23
C VAL A 371 11.27 7.15 -8.77
N LYS A 372 12.48 7.55 -8.39
CA LYS A 372 12.90 7.56 -6.97
C LYS A 372 12.14 8.62 -6.18
N VAL A 373 11.97 9.83 -6.74
CA VAL A 373 11.15 10.88 -6.11
C VAL A 373 9.71 10.41 -6.00
N LEU A 374 9.14 9.81 -7.05
CA LEU A 374 7.78 9.27 -7.03
C LEU A 374 7.59 8.26 -5.89
N ARG A 375 8.52 7.32 -5.71
CA ARG A 375 8.46 6.35 -4.60
C ARG A 375 8.59 6.98 -3.23
N LEU A 376 9.29 8.10 -3.13
CA LEU A 376 9.44 8.84 -1.88
C LEU A 376 8.13 9.56 -1.52
N VAL A 377 7.44 10.14 -2.51
CA VAL A 377 6.19 10.90 -2.28
C VAL A 377 4.93 10.04 -2.23
N ASP A 378 4.93 8.89 -2.90
CA ASP A 378 3.84 7.88 -2.90
C ASP A 378 4.02 6.85 -1.77
N GLY A 379 5.06 6.99 -0.94
CA GLY A 379 5.38 6.07 0.14
C GLY A 379 4.85 6.53 1.50
N ASP A 380 4.17 5.65 2.23
CA ASP A 380 3.60 5.94 3.55
C ASP A 380 4.60 5.79 4.71
N ASP A 381 5.83 5.34 4.43
CA ASP A 381 6.81 4.98 5.47
C ASP A 381 7.33 6.20 6.26
N LYS A 382 7.42 7.38 5.63
CA LYS A 382 7.99 8.60 6.22
C LYS A 382 7.38 9.87 5.59
N PRO A 383 7.24 10.98 6.35
CA PRO A 383 6.80 12.25 5.80
C PRO A 383 7.70 12.72 4.64
N ALA A 384 7.15 12.76 3.43
CA ALA A 384 7.92 12.98 2.21
C ALA A 384 8.30 14.45 1.97
N MET A 385 7.43 15.40 2.34
CA MET A 385 7.55 16.82 1.99
C MET A 385 8.92 17.43 2.31
N GLY A 386 9.52 17.11 3.46
CA GLY A 386 10.84 17.64 3.86
C GLY A 386 12.01 17.13 3.01
N TYR A 387 11.78 16.13 2.15
CA TYR A 387 12.81 15.50 1.32
C TYR A 387 12.59 15.72 -0.18
N ILE A 388 11.42 16.23 -0.60
CA ILE A 388 11.06 16.37 -2.03
C ILE A 388 12.06 17.27 -2.75
N TYR A 389 12.30 18.48 -2.25
CA TYR A 389 13.22 19.43 -2.90
C TYR A 389 14.62 18.85 -3.05
N LYS A 390 15.16 18.28 -1.97
CA LYS A 390 16.45 17.59 -2.02
C LYS A 390 16.44 16.42 -3.01
N ALA A 391 15.36 15.66 -3.11
CA ALA A 391 15.27 14.52 -4.02
C ALA A 391 15.12 14.94 -5.49
N ILE A 392 14.61 16.13 -5.77
CA ILE A 392 14.53 16.72 -7.12
C ILE A 392 15.88 17.33 -7.53
N ASP A 393 16.61 17.94 -6.59
CA ASP A 393 17.89 18.61 -6.84
C ASP A 393 19.07 17.63 -7.06
N ASN A 394 18.93 16.35 -6.65
CA ASN A 394 19.96 15.30 -6.78
C ASN A 394 19.57 14.25 -7.82
#